data_AF-A7U594-F1
#
_entry.id   AF-A7U594-F1
#
_cell.length_a   1.000
_cell.length_b   1.000
_cell.length_c   1.000
_cell.angle_alpha   90.00
_cell.angle_beta   90.00
_cell.angle_gamma   90.00
#
_symmetry.space_group_name_H-M   'P 1'
#
loop_
_entity.id
_entity.type
_entity.pdbx_description
1 polymer ?
#
loop_
_entity_poly.entity_id
_entity_poly.type
_entity_poly.pdbx_seq_one_letter_code
_entity_poly.pdbx_strand_id
1 'polypeptide(L)'
;DPRVKVLAVNDPFIDLQYMVYMFKYDSVHGRFKGTIEIKDGKLVIDGHSITVFQERDPANIQWGSVGADYVVESSGVFTTVDKASAHLKGGAKKVIISAPSADAPMFVVGVNLDAYDSKYTVISNASCTTNCLAPLAKVINDKFGIVEGLMSTIHATTATQKTVDGPSNKDWRGGRAVNGNIIPSSTGAAKAVGKVIPSLNGKLTGLAFRVPTNDVSVVDLVVRLETEATYDEIKHAVKEAADGPL
;
A
#
# COMPACT_ATOMS: atom_id res chain seq x y z
N ASP A 1 1.87 16.78 5.06
CA ASP A 1 3.27 16.71 5.51
C ASP A 1 4.03 17.83 4.82
N PRO A 2 4.62 18.81 5.55
CA PRO A 2 5.33 19.93 4.94
C PRO A 2 6.55 19.51 4.10
N ARG A 3 6.98 18.25 4.16
CA ARG A 3 8.16 17.72 3.47
C ARG A 3 7.90 17.22 2.05
N VAL A 4 6.64 17.06 1.64
CA VAL A 4 6.27 16.60 0.29
C VAL A 4 5.18 17.47 -0.31
N LYS A 5 5.28 17.72 -1.63
CA LYS A 5 4.28 18.48 -2.39
C LYS A 5 3.89 17.70 -3.62
N VAL A 6 2.58 17.48 -3.81
CA VAL A 6 2.05 16.90 -5.05
C VAL A 6 2.06 17.98 -6.11
N LEU A 7 2.83 17.76 -7.19
CA LEU A 7 2.98 18.72 -8.30
C LEU A 7 2.16 18.33 -9.52
N ALA A 8 1.88 17.04 -9.69
CA ALA A 8 1.05 16.53 -10.76
C ALA A 8 0.32 15.25 -10.39
N VAL A 9 -0.74 14.95 -11.15
CA VAL A 9 -1.50 13.70 -11.12
C VAL A 9 -1.73 13.23 -12.56
N ASN A 10 -1.79 11.90 -12.76
CA ASN A 10 -2.15 11.31 -14.03
C ASN A 10 -3.26 10.27 -13.82
N ASP A 11 -4.39 10.43 -14.51
CA ASP A 11 -5.38 9.36 -14.64
C ASP A 11 -6.12 9.50 -15.99
N PRO A 12 -5.96 8.55 -16.93
CA PRO A 12 -6.60 8.62 -18.24
C PRO A 12 -8.11 8.32 -18.21
N PHE A 13 -8.67 7.94 -17.05
CA PHE A 13 -10.08 7.55 -16.89
C PHE A 13 -10.90 8.58 -16.12
N ILE A 14 -10.26 9.62 -15.58
CA ILE A 14 -10.91 10.63 -14.74
C ILE A 14 -10.61 12.01 -15.35
N ASP A 15 -11.64 12.71 -15.81
CA ASP A 15 -11.49 14.10 -16.25
C ASP A 15 -11.34 15.06 -15.08
N LEU A 16 -10.88 16.28 -15.36
CA LEU A 16 -10.57 17.26 -14.33
C LEU A 16 -11.78 17.66 -13.47
N GLN A 17 -13.00 17.71 -14.04
CA GLN A 17 -14.22 17.97 -13.28
C GLN A 17 -14.53 16.80 -12.35
N TYR A 18 -14.35 15.58 -12.85
CA TYR A 18 -14.59 14.39 -12.06
C TYR A 18 -13.55 14.20 -10.96
N MET A 19 -12.27 14.58 -11.19
CA MET A 19 -11.23 14.61 -10.16
C MET A 19 -11.62 15.52 -8.99
N VAL A 20 -12.14 16.73 -9.27
CA VAL A 20 -12.63 17.64 -8.22
C VAL A 20 -13.75 16.99 -7.42
N TYR A 21 -14.71 16.37 -8.10
CA TYR A 21 -15.82 15.70 -7.43
C TYR A 21 -15.34 14.54 -6.54
N MET A 22 -14.54 13.62 -7.08
CA MET A 22 -14.06 12.43 -6.37
C MET A 22 -13.17 12.78 -5.17
N PHE A 23 -12.34 13.83 -5.28
CA PHE A 23 -11.52 14.28 -4.16
C PHE A 23 -12.32 15.04 -3.10
N LYS A 24 -13.37 15.78 -3.50
CA LYS A 24 -14.21 16.55 -2.58
C LYS A 24 -15.11 15.67 -1.72
N TYR A 25 -15.59 14.56 -2.26
CA TYR A 25 -16.57 13.68 -1.62
C TYR A 25 -16.06 12.24 -1.52
N ASP A 26 -15.71 11.82 -0.32
CA ASP A 26 -15.31 10.45 -0.03
C ASP A 26 -16.31 9.75 0.91
N SER A 27 -16.76 8.56 0.54
CA SER A 27 -17.76 7.79 1.30
C SER A 27 -17.23 7.21 2.61
N VAL A 28 -15.90 7.08 2.75
CA VAL A 28 -15.23 6.49 3.92
C VAL A 28 -14.69 7.60 4.82
N HIS A 29 -13.95 8.55 4.26
CA HIS A 29 -13.23 9.59 4.99
C HIS A 29 -13.98 10.93 5.04
N GLY A 30 -15.16 10.99 4.42
CA GLY A 30 -16.04 12.16 4.44
C GLY A 30 -15.59 13.26 3.46
N ARG A 31 -16.13 14.46 3.68
CA ARG A 31 -15.85 15.62 2.80
C ARG A 31 -14.48 16.20 3.07
N PHE A 32 -13.74 16.51 2.00
CA PHE A 32 -12.52 17.31 2.08
C PHE A 32 -12.82 18.67 2.74
N LYS A 33 -11.97 19.09 3.69
CA LYS A 33 -12.19 20.28 4.52
C LYS A 33 -11.59 21.56 3.94
N GLY A 34 -10.65 21.42 3.01
CA GLY A 34 -10.04 22.54 2.32
C GLY A 34 -10.83 22.98 1.09
N THR A 35 -10.17 23.75 0.25
CA THR A 35 -10.69 24.24 -1.02
C THR A 35 -10.13 23.41 -2.16
N ILE A 36 -11.00 23.08 -3.12
CA ILE A 36 -10.63 22.37 -4.34
C ILE A 36 -11.42 22.97 -5.50
N GLU A 37 -10.70 23.42 -6.52
CA GLU A 37 -11.26 24.07 -7.69
C GLU A 37 -10.45 23.76 -8.96
N ILE A 38 -11.04 24.12 -10.11
CA ILE A 38 -10.38 24.10 -11.40
C ILE A 38 -9.97 25.52 -11.74
N LYS A 39 -8.69 25.71 -12.06
CA LYS A 39 -8.18 27.00 -12.53
C LYS A 39 -7.09 26.78 -13.56
N ASP A 40 -7.20 27.47 -14.70
CA ASP A 40 -6.22 27.42 -15.79
C ASP A 40 -5.89 25.99 -16.28
N GLY A 41 -6.91 25.13 -16.35
CA GLY A 41 -6.75 23.72 -16.76
C GLY A 41 -6.03 22.83 -15.73
N LYS A 42 -5.86 23.31 -14.49
CA LYS A 42 -5.21 22.59 -13.39
C LYS A 42 -6.16 22.33 -12.24
N LEU A 43 -5.79 21.34 -11.43
CA LEU A 43 -6.42 21.12 -10.13
C LEU A 43 -5.76 22.06 -9.13
N VAL A 44 -6.55 22.85 -8.39
CA VAL A 44 -6.04 23.74 -7.34
C VAL A 44 -6.59 23.31 -6.00
N ILE A 45 -5.72 22.90 -5.09
CA ILE A 45 -6.07 22.47 -3.73
C ILE A 45 -5.42 23.42 -2.74
N ASP A 46 -6.22 24.10 -1.92
CA ASP A 46 -5.73 25.09 -0.93
C ASP A 46 -4.77 26.13 -1.54
N GLY A 47 -5.11 26.60 -2.74
CA GLY A 47 -4.30 27.56 -3.52
C GLY A 47 -3.06 26.95 -4.19
N HIS A 48 -2.81 25.65 -4.07
CA HIS A 48 -1.69 24.96 -4.71
C HIS A 48 -2.12 24.33 -6.04
N SER A 49 -1.54 24.81 -7.14
CA SER A 49 -1.78 24.25 -8.47
C SER A 49 -1.06 22.91 -8.69
N ILE A 50 -1.80 21.94 -9.20
CA ILE A 50 -1.37 20.57 -9.54
C ILE A 50 -1.66 20.36 -11.03
N THR A 51 -0.63 20.01 -11.80
CA THR A 51 -0.78 19.70 -13.22
C THR A 51 -1.48 18.36 -13.40
N VAL A 52 -2.40 18.28 -14.36
CA VAL A 52 -3.12 17.04 -14.68
C VAL A 52 -2.67 16.51 -16.02
N PHE A 53 -2.32 15.23 -16.04
CA PHE A 53 -2.05 14.43 -17.24
C PHE A 53 -3.13 13.35 -17.39
N GLN A 54 -3.30 12.83 -18.60
CA GLN A 54 -4.28 11.79 -18.91
C GLN A 54 -3.70 10.72 -19.84
N GLU A 55 -2.45 10.34 -19.60
CA GLU A 55 -1.75 9.35 -20.41
C GLU A 55 -2.02 7.94 -19.91
N ARG A 56 -2.24 7.02 -20.85
CA ARG A 56 -2.34 5.58 -20.55
C ARG A 56 -0.98 4.90 -20.46
N ASP A 57 0.00 5.39 -21.23
CA ASP A 57 1.38 4.93 -21.16
C ASP A 57 2.17 5.82 -20.20
N PRO A 58 2.69 5.28 -19.08
CA PRO A 58 3.48 6.06 -18.13
C PRO A 58 4.71 6.75 -18.74
N ALA A 59 5.24 6.24 -19.86
CA ALA A 59 6.38 6.83 -20.54
C ALA A 59 6.07 8.18 -21.20
N ASN A 60 4.80 8.47 -21.49
CA ASN A 60 4.38 9.72 -22.11
C ASN A 60 4.16 10.84 -21.09
N ILE A 61 4.06 10.51 -19.80
CA ILE A 61 3.77 11.50 -18.76
C ILE A 61 4.99 12.37 -18.51
N GLN A 62 4.87 13.68 -18.77
CA GLN A 62 5.98 14.62 -18.71
C GLN A 62 6.27 15.10 -17.27
N TRP A 63 6.61 14.20 -16.35
CA TRP A 63 6.93 14.52 -14.94
C TRP A 63 8.01 15.59 -14.79
N GLY A 64 9.05 15.55 -15.63
CA GLY A 64 10.14 16.52 -15.63
C GLY A 64 9.69 17.95 -15.89
N SER A 65 8.61 18.15 -16.66
CA SER A 65 8.07 19.49 -16.97
C SER A 65 7.56 20.24 -15.74
N VAL A 66 7.23 19.52 -14.67
CA VAL A 66 6.74 20.08 -13.40
C VAL A 66 7.72 19.90 -12.25
N GLY A 67 8.90 19.30 -12.49
CA GLY A 67 9.87 18.99 -11.45
C GLY A 67 9.43 17.89 -10.47
N ALA A 68 8.59 16.95 -10.92
CA ALA A 68 8.15 15.83 -10.08
C ALA A 68 9.24 14.74 -10.00
N ASP A 69 10.06 14.81 -8.96
CA ASP A 69 11.19 13.89 -8.75
C ASP A 69 10.77 12.47 -8.30
N TYR A 70 9.71 12.38 -7.49
CA TYR A 70 9.22 11.13 -6.91
C TYR A 70 7.80 10.85 -7.41
N VAL A 71 7.60 9.67 -8.01
CA VAL A 71 6.30 9.22 -8.50
C VAL A 71 5.76 8.11 -7.60
N VAL A 72 4.50 8.23 -7.20
CA VAL A 72 3.74 7.14 -6.59
C VAL A 72 3.00 6.41 -7.69
N GLU A 73 3.40 5.17 -7.94
CA GLU A 73 2.74 4.28 -8.90
C GLU A 73 1.63 3.52 -8.17
N SER A 74 0.39 4.02 -8.33
CA SER A 74 -0.80 3.53 -7.64
C SER A 74 -1.93 3.07 -8.57
N SER A 75 -1.62 2.77 -9.84
CA SER A 75 -2.59 2.22 -10.79
C SER A 75 -2.90 0.74 -10.54
N GLY A 76 -1.95 0.02 -9.92
CA GLY A 76 -2.03 -1.42 -9.70
C GLY A 76 -1.66 -2.29 -10.92
N VAL A 77 -1.27 -1.69 -12.06
CA VAL A 77 -0.89 -2.44 -13.28
C VAL A 77 0.60 -2.39 -13.62
N PHE A 78 1.35 -1.40 -13.10
CA PHE A 78 2.78 -1.23 -13.34
C PHE A 78 3.64 -1.60 -12.11
N THR A 79 3.49 -2.83 -11.62
CA THR A 79 4.07 -3.27 -10.33
C THR A 79 5.42 -3.99 -10.42
N THR A 80 6.02 -4.08 -11.61
CA THR A 80 7.38 -4.61 -11.81
C THR A 80 8.37 -3.47 -12.04
N VAL A 81 9.67 -3.71 -11.79
CA VAL A 81 10.72 -2.72 -12.04
C VAL A 81 10.68 -2.22 -13.47
N ASP A 82 10.57 -3.14 -14.45
CA ASP A 82 10.50 -2.80 -15.87
C ASP A 82 9.33 -1.85 -16.21
N LYS A 83 8.12 -2.22 -15.77
CA LYS A 83 6.90 -1.43 -16.03
C LYS A 83 6.93 -0.07 -15.34
N ALA A 84 7.29 -0.03 -14.06
CA ALA A 84 7.36 1.20 -13.28
C ALA A 84 8.49 2.13 -13.77
N SER A 85 9.56 1.58 -14.35
CA SER A 85 10.65 2.38 -14.92
C SER A 85 10.22 3.24 -16.11
N ALA A 86 9.04 3.00 -16.70
CA ALA A 86 8.47 3.86 -17.73
C ALA A 86 8.32 5.31 -17.25
N HIS A 87 7.99 5.56 -15.97
CA HIS A 87 7.92 6.91 -15.41
C HIS A 87 9.26 7.67 -15.45
N LEU A 88 10.39 6.95 -15.42
CA LEU A 88 11.72 7.56 -15.48
C LEU A 88 11.97 8.23 -16.83
N LYS A 89 11.38 7.69 -17.92
CA LYS A 89 11.44 8.31 -19.27
C LYS A 89 10.76 9.68 -19.29
N GLY A 90 9.73 9.85 -18.47
CA GLY A 90 9.00 11.10 -18.27
C GLY A 90 9.74 12.14 -17.44
N GLY A 91 10.94 11.83 -16.92
CA GLY A 91 11.76 12.74 -16.11
C GLY A 91 11.63 12.57 -14.59
N ALA A 92 10.90 11.56 -14.11
CA ALA A 92 10.92 11.20 -12.69
C ALA A 92 12.29 10.61 -12.30
N LYS A 93 12.74 10.86 -11.06
CA LYS A 93 14.01 10.30 -10.53
C LYS A 93 13.80 8.99 -9.81
N LYS A 94 12.68 8.84 -9.10
CA LYS A 94 12.34 7.68 -8.27
C LYS A 94 10.88 7.29 -8.43
N VAL A 95 10.59 6.00 -8.35
CA VAL A 95 9.23 5.45 -8.40
C VAL A 95 8.99 4.59 -7.17
N ILE A 96 7.87 4.84 -6.49
CA ILE A 96 7.40 4.08 -5.34
C ILE A 96 6.12 3.38 -5.74
N ILE A 97 6.17 2.06 -5.88
CA ILE A 97 5.01 1.22 -6.17
C ILE A 97 4.19 1.09 -4.89
N SER A 98 2.90 1.43 -4.93
CA SER A 98 1.98 1.37 -3.79
C SER A 98 1.36 -0.03 -3.56
N ALA A 99 2.08 -1.07 -3.98
CA ALA A 99 1.67 -2.47 -3.93
C ALA A 99 2.92 -3.37 -3.87
N PRO A 100 2.80 -4.65 -3.47
CA PRO A 100 3.89 -5.60 -3.55
C PRO A 100 4.42 -5.73 -4.99
N SER A 101 5.73 -5.79 -5.11
CA SER A 101 6.41 -6.04 -6.38
C SER A 101 7.01 -7.44 -6.41
N ALA A 102 7.06 -8.03 -7.61
CA ALA A 102 7.73 -9.30 -7.83
C ALA A 102 9.25 -9.17 -7.74
N ASP A 103 9.79 -8.03 -8.19
CA ASP A 103 11.21 -7.79 -8.46
C ASP A 103 11.78 -6.50 -7.86
N ALA A 104 10.95 -5.52 -7.48
CA ALA A 104 11.42 -4.30 -6.80
C ALA A 104 11.70 -4.57 -5.31
N PRO A 105 12.76 -3.98 -4.73
CA PRO A 105 13.03 -4.07 -3.29
C PRO A 105 11.86 -3.45 -2.51
N MET A 106 11.44 -4.14 -1.45
CA MET A 106 10.33 -3.73 -0.60
C MET A 106 10.81 -3.13 0.71
N PHE A 107 10.16 -2.05 1.12
CA PHE A 107 10.44 -1.35 2.35
C PHE A 107 9.17 -1.14 3.15
N VAL A 108 9.29 -1.31 4.47
CA VAL A 108 8.23 -1.00 5.44
C VAL A 108 8.80 -0.02 6.46
N VAL A 109 8.11 1.09 6.64
CA VAL A 109 8.50 2.15 7.59
C VAL A 109 8.57 1.56 9.01
N GLY A 110 9.66 1.85 9.72
CA GLY A 110 9.92 1.30 11.07
C GLY A 110 10.50 -0.11 11.08
N VAL A 111 10.63 -0.78 9.93
CA VAL A 111 11.11 -2.18 9.88
C VAL A 111 12.49 -2.32 9.25
N ASN A 112 12.67 -1.85 8.00
CA ASN A 112 13.91 -2.09 7.24
C ASN A 112 14.36 -0.89 6.38
N LEU A 113 14.02 0.34 6.79
CA LEU A 113 14.39 1.54 6.03
C LEU A 113 15.91 1.78 6.00
N ASP A 114 16.64 1.26 6.97
CA ASP A 114 18.11 1.27 7.03
C ASP A 114 18.76 0.47 5.89
N ALA A 115 18.04 -0.51 5.34
CA ALA A 115 18.48 -1.27 4.16
C ALA A 115 18.25 -0.53 2.83
N TYR A 116 17.64 0.66 2.85
CA TYR A 116 17.45 1.45 1.64
C TYR A 116 18.79 1.94 1.07
N ASP A 117 19.00 1.72 -0.22
CA ASP A 117 20.14 2.24 -0.97
C ASP A 117 19.66 3.25 -2.02
N SER A 118 20.29 4.43 -2.04
CA SER A 118 19.99 5.51 -3.00
C SER A 118 20.13 5.09 -4.47
N LYS A 119 20.81 3.98 -4.77
CA LYS A 119 20.86 3.42 -6.14
C LYS A 119 19.51 2.90 -6.63
N TYR A 120 18.60 2.51 -5.72
CA TYR A 120 17.29 1.99 -6.12
C TYR A 120 16.44 3.09 -6.74
N THR A 121 16.13 2.97 -8.03
CA THR A 121 15.28 3.93 -8.76
C THR A 121 13.80 3.56 -8.68
N VAL A 122 13.48 2.26 -8.55
CA VAL A 122 12.13 1.74 -8.33
C VAL A 122 12.13 0.94 -7.04
N ILE A 123 11.21 1.26 -6.14
CA ILE A 123 10.99 0.53 -4.88
C ILE A 123 9.49 0.22 -4.71
N SER A 124 9.17 -0.68 -3.79
CA SER A 124 7.80 -0.98 -3.40
C SER A 124 7.58 -0.71 -1.92
N ASN A 125 6.46 -0.09 -1.58
CA ASN A 125 6.02 0.12 -0.19
C ASN A 125 5.24 -1.09 0.38
N ALA A 126 5.46 -2.28 -0.20
CA ALA A 126 4.78 -3.52 0.13
C ALA A 126 3.23 -3.40 0.04
N SER A 127 2.50 -4.11 0.89
CA SER A 127 1.03 -4.04 0.99
C SER A 127 0.60 -3.45 2.34
N CYS A 128 -0.66 -3.00 2.44
CA CYS A 128 -1.27 -2.61 3.71
C CYS A 128 -1.17 -3.72 4.78
N THR A 129 -1.44 -4.97 4.43
CA THR A 129 -1.32 -6.11 5.35
C THR A 129 0.13 -6.34 5.80
N THR A 130 1.12 -6.20 4.90
CA THR A 130 2.54 -6.33 5.29
C THR A 130 2.97 -5.18 6.19
N ASN A 131 2.53 -3.95 5.92
CA ASN A 131 2.81 -2.79 6.79
C ASN A 131 2.15 -2.93 8.17
N CYS A 132 1.00 -3.61 8.28
CA CYS A 132 0.39 -3.92 9.57
C CYS A 132 1.15 -5.04 10.32
N LEU A 133 1.47 -6.13 9.61
CA LEU A 133 2.04 -7.32 10.24
C LEU A 133 3.53 -7.18 10.57
N ALA A 134 4.34 -6.56 9.71
CA ALA A 134 5.79 -6.57 9.86
C ALA A 134 6.28 -5.84 11.13
N PRO A 135 5.76 -4.67 11.53
CA PRO A 135 6.16 -4.02 12.79
C PRO A 135 5.83 -4.90 14.00
N LEU A 136 4.62 -5.48 14.05
CA LEU A 136 4.23 -6.39 15.12
C LEU A 136 5.14 -7.63 15.16
N ALA A 137 5.35 -8.28 14.02
CA ALA A 137 6.21 -9.45 13.92
C ALA A 137 7.66 -9.13 14.31
N LYS A 138 8.17 -7.94 13.98
CA LYS A 138 9.49 -7.48 14.40
C LYS A 138 9.59 -7.41 15.93
N VAL A 139 8.66 -6.72 16.59
CA VAL A 139 8.66 -6.59 18.06
C VAL A 139 8.62 -7.95 18.75
N ILE A 140 7.70 -8.82 18.31
CA ILE A 140 7.56 -10.16 18.90
C ILE A 140 8.80 -11.02 18.63
N ASN A 141 9.35 -10.98 17.42
CA ASN A 141 10.53 -11.75 17.08
C ASN A 141 11.78 -11.27 17.84
N ASP A 142 11.98 -9.96 17.95
CA ASP A 142 13.17 -9.39 18.60
C ASP A 142 13.20 -9.68 20.11
N LYS A 143 12.02 -9.74 20.76
CA LYS A 143 11.92 -9.99 22.22
C LYS A 143 11.80 -11.47 22.57
N PHE A 144 11.05 -12.25 21.80
CA PHE A 144 10.68 -13.62 22.19
C PHE A 144 11.10 -14.70 21.18
N GLY A 145 11.53 -14.31 19.97
CA GLY A 145 11.78 -15.21 18.86
C GLY A 145 10.49 -15.82 18.31
N ILE A 146 10.30 -15.76 16.99
CA ILE A 146 9.22 -16.50 16.32
C ILE A 146 9.81 -17.78 15.71
N VAL A 147 9.23 -18.93 16.07
CA VAL A 147 9.57 -20.23 15.48
C VAL A 147 8.83 -20.40 14.15
N GLU A 148 7.50 -20.23 14.19
CA GLU A 148 6.60 -20.30 13.05
C GLU A 148 5.31 -19.52 13.33
N GLY A 149 4.60 -19.11 12.30
CA GLY A 149 3.32 -18.43 12.46
C GLY A 149 2.43 -18.43 11.22
N LEU A 150 1.14 -18.37 11.48
CA LEU A 150 0.08 -18.27 10.48
C LEU A 150 -0.70 -16.98 10.71
N MET A 151 -0.96 -16.27 9.61
CA MET A 151 -1.72 -15.03 9.62
C MET A 151 -3.04 -15.18 8.87
N SER A 152 -4.10 -14.66 9.45
CA SER A 152 -5.34 -14.36 8.73
C SER A 152 -5.54 -12.85 8.71
N THR A 153 -5.83 -12.27 7.54
CA THR A 153 -6.31 -10.88 7.48
C THR A 153 -7.78 -10.85 7.14
N ILE A 154 -8.58 -10.26 8.02
CA ILE A 154 -9.99 -9.97 7.76
C ILE A 154 -9.99 -8.57 7.14
N HIS A 155 -10.15 -8.56 5.83
CA HIS A 155 -9.79 -7.42 5.01
C HIS A 155 -11.03 -6.78 4.38
N ALA A 156 -11.10 -5.45 4.45
CA ALA A 156 -12.13 -4.67 3.78
C ALA A 156 -12.14 -4.87 2.26
N THR A 157 -13.26 -4.43 1.69
CA THR A 157 -13.53 -4.35 0.27
C THR A 157 -12.46 -3.52 -0.44
N THR A 158 -12.13 -3.89 -1.67
CA THR A 158 -11.22 -3.13 -2.54
C THR A 158 -11.83 -2.96 -3.93
N ALA A 159 -11.31 -2.00 -4.69
CA ALA A 159 -11.78 -1.68 -6.04
C ALA A 159 -11.69 -2.85 -7.04
N THR A 160 -10.90 -3.89 -6.75
CA THR A 160 -10.78 -5.08 -7.60
C THR A 160 -11.96 -6.05 -7.51
N GLN A 161 -12.76 -5.96 -6.44
CA GLN A 161 -13.94 -6.81 -6.24
C GLN A 161 -15.14 -6.33 -7.07
N LYS A 162 -16.26 -7.06 -7.00
CA LYS A 162 -17.43 -6.82 -7.84
C LYS A 162 -18.66 -6.55 -6.97
N THR A 163 -19.51 -5.63 -7.44
CA THR A 163 -20.79 -5.32 -6.79
C THR A 163 -21.76 -6.51 -6.88
N VAL A 164 -21.73 -7.23 -8.00
CA VAL A 164 -22.49 -8.46 -8.27
C VAL A 164 -21.56 -9.54 -8.81
N ASP A 165 -22.02 -10.80 -8.86
CA ASP A 165 -21.24 -11.91 -9.40
C ASP A 165 -20.78 -11.64 -10.85
N GLY A 166 -19.48 -11.78 -11.12
CA GLY A 166 -18.89 -11.48 -12.42
C GLY A 166 -17.46 -12.00 -12.59
N PRO A 167 -16.85 -11.83 -13.77
CA PRO A 167 -15.51 -12.32 -14.06
C PRO A 167 -14.44 -11.57 -13.25
N SER A 168 -13.42 -12.30 -12.83
CA SER A 168 -12.27 -11.78 -12.08
C SER A 168 -10.96 -12.30 -12.69
N ASN A 169 -10.04 -11.36 -12.94
CA ASN A 169 -8.74 -11.65 -13.57
C ASN A 169 -7.74 -12.30 -12.62
N LYS A 170 -7.95 -12.19 -11.31
CA LYS A 170 -7.01 -12.65 -10.29
C LYS A 170 -7.35 -14.05 -9.79
N ASP A 171 -8.60 -14.24 -9.34
CA ASP A 171 -9.11 -15.50 -8.82
C ASP A 171 -10.64 -15.55 -8.94
N TRP A 172 -11.23 -16.75 -9.02
CA TRP A 172 -12.68 -16.92 -9.21
C TRP A 172 -13.52 -16.40 -8.04
N ARG A 173 -13.00 -16.51 -6.80
CA ARG A 173 -13.75 -16.14 -5.59
C ARG A 173 -13.92 -14.62 -5.51
N GLY A 174 -12.93 -13.85 -5.94
CA GLY A 174 -12.97 -12.39 -6.03
C GLY A 174 -13.96 -11.85 -7.07
N GLY A 175 -14.50 -12.71 -7.92
CA GLY A 175 -15.61 -12.38 -8.83
C GLY A 175 -16.98 -12.38 -8.17
N ARG A 176 -17.12 -12.92 -6.95
CA ARG A 176 -18.41 -12.96 -6.24
C ARG A 176 -18.79 -11.58 -5.68
N ALA A 177 -20.08 -11.33 -5.57
CA ALA A 177 -20.65 -10.09 -5.05
C ALA A 177 -20.09 -9.76 -3.66
N VAL A 178 -19.50 -8.57 -3.52
CA VAL A 178 -18.84 -8.19 -2.26
C VAL A 178 -19.83 -7.95 -1.12
N ASN A 179 -21.03 -7.44 -1.44
CA ASN A 179 -22.09 -7.19 -0.48
C ASN A 179 -22.85 -8.50 -0.21
N GLY A 180 -22.38 -9.28 0.76
CA GLY A 180 -23.07 -10.51 1.21
C GLY A 180 -22.20 -11.77 1.23
N ASN A 181 -20.91 -11.68 0.92
CA ASN A 181 -19.99 -12.82 1.00
C ASN A 181 -18.82 -12.56 1.94
N ILE A 182 -18.37 -13.63 2.61
CA ILE A 182 -17.01 -13.73 3.15
C ILE A 182 -16.20 -14.45 2.07
N ILE A 183 -15.21 -13.76 1.47
CA ILE A 183 -14.50 -14.27 0.29
C ILE A 183 -13.07 -14.63 0.69
N PRO A 184 -12.71 -15.93 0.80
CA PRO A 184 -11.33 -16.29 1.06
C PRO A 184 -10.45 -15.98 -0.15
N SER A 185 -9.27 -15.41 0.09
CA SER A 185 -8.31 -15.03 -0.94
C SER A 185 -6.89 -15.39 -0.49
N SER A 186 -6.04 -15.80 -1.44
CA SER A 186 -4.62 -15.99 -1.15
C SER A 186 -3.93 -14.63 -1.02
N THR A 187 -2.93 -14.56 -0.15
CA THR A 187 -2.11 -13.35 0.01
C THR A 187 -0.64 -13.70 0.20
N GLY A 188 0.23 -12.94 -0.46
CA GLY A 188 1.68 -13.01 -0.25
C GLY A 188 2.15 -12.14 0.92
N ALA A 189 1.25 -11.42 1.60
CA ALA A 189 1.63 -10.39 2.57
C ALA A 189 2.44 -10.91 3.76
N ALA A 190 2.07 -12.07 4.32
CA ALA A 190 2.83 -12.71 5.40
C ALA A 190 4.20 -13.22 4.91
N LYS A 191 4.26 -13.82 3.71
CA LYS A 191 5.54 -14.23 3.11
C LYS A 191 6.45 -13.03 2.83
N ALA A 192 5.87 -11.88 2.47
CA ALA A 192 6.62 -10.64 2.24
C ALA A 192 7.26 -10.09 3.53
N VAL A 193 6.75 -10.45 4.73
CA VAL A 193 7.44 -10.13 5.99
C VAL A 193 8.84 -10.74 6.01
N GLY A 194 9.02 -11.96 5.51
CA GLY A 194 10.33 -12.59 5.40
C GLY A 194 11.30 -11.88 4.44
N LYS A 195 10.81 -11.04 3.53
CA LYS A 195 11.65 -10.21 2.65
C LYS A 195 12.13 -8.94 3.36
N VAL A 196 11.32 -8.36 4.25
CA VAL A 196 11.66 -7.13 4.99
C VAL A 196 12.29 -7.43 6.36
N ILE A 197 12.08 -8.63 6.90
CA ILE A 197 12.72 -9.16 8.11
C ILE A 197 13.32 -10.52 7.75
N PRO A 198 14.57 -10.58 7.26
CA PRO A 198 15.17 -11.81 6.75
C PRO A 198 15.20 -12.98 7.74
N SER A 199 15.29 -12.71 9.05
CA SER A 199 15.23 -13.73 10.11
C SER A 199 13.88 -14.46 10.22
N LEU A 200 12.82 -13.91 9.60
CA LEU A 200 11.48 -14.49 9.52
C LEU A 200 11.20 -15.15 8.17
N ASN A 201 12.18 -15.20 7.26
CA ASN A 201 12.00 -15.84 5.96
C ASN A 201 11.65 -17.33 6.12
N GLY A 202 10.55 -17.75 5.48
CA GLY A 202 10.02 -19.11 5.58
C GLY A 202 9.23 -19.42 6.86
N LYS A 203 9.22 -18.52 7.86
CA LYS A 203 8.52 -18.75 9.15
C LYS A 203 7.07 -18.29 9.17
N LEU A 204 6.71 -17.34 8.31
CA LEU A 204 5.37 -16.74 8.27
C LEU A 204 4.70 -16.95 6.92
N THR A 205 3.45 -17.40 6.95
CA THR A 205 2.55 -17.43 5.79
C THR A 205 1.11 -17.16 6.25
N GLY A 206 0.16 -17.03 5.32
CA GLY A 206 -1.21 -16.71 5.70
C GLY A 206 -2.20 -16.64 4.55
N LEU A 207 -3.44 -16.33 4.90
CA LEU A 207 -4.54 -16.11 3.97
C LEU A 207 -5.33 -14.85 4.33
N ALA A 208 -6.28 -14.48 3.48
CA ALA A 208 -7.17 -13.34 3.69
C ALA A 208 -8.63 -13.76 3.55
N PHE A 209 -9.51 -13.06 4.25
CA PHE A 209 -10.95 -13.10 4.07
C PHE A 209 -11.43 -11.69 3.74
N ARG A 210 -11.98 -11.49 2.54
CA ARG A 210 -12.64 -10.22 2.20
C ARG A 210 -14.04 -10.20 2.81
N VAL A 211 -14.37 -9.12 3.50
CA VAL A 211 -15.66 -8.95 4.19
C VAL A 211 -16.33 -7.64 3.77
N PRO A 212 -17.67 -7.51 3.86
CA PRO A 212 -18.42 -6.34 3.40
C PRO A 212 -18.28 -5.15 4.36
N THR A 213 -17.05 -4.64 4.44
CA THR A 213 -16.67 -3.39 5.10
C THR A 213 -15.94 -2.51 4.07
N ASN A 214 -16.14 -1.20 4.13
CA ASN A 214 -15.65 -0.28 3.09
C ASN A 214 -14.17 0.09 3.27
N ASP A 215 -13.69 0.09 4.50
CA ASP A 215 -12.29 0.29 4.88
C ASP A 215 -12.06 -0.27 6.29
N VAL A 216 -10.82 -0.22 6.77
CA VAL A 216 -10.29 -0.85 7.97
C VAL A 216 -10.23 -2.37 7.82
N SER A 217 -9.09 -2.93 8.21
CA SER A 217 -8.83 -4.36 8.17
C SER A 217 -8.10 -4.76 9.43
N VAL A 218 -8.16 -6.04 9.77
CA VAL A 218 -7.47 -6.58 10.96
C VAL A 218 -6.59 -7.76 10.56
N VAL A 219 -5.46 -7.86 11.25
CA VAL A 219 -4.54 -8.99 11.19
C VAL A 219 -4.74 -9.81 12.46
N ASP A 220 -4.99 -11.10 12.28
CA ASP A 220 -4.91 -12.13 13.30
C ASP A 220 -3.62 -12.92 13.06
N LEU A 221 -2.73 -12.91 14.05
CA LEU A 221 -1.42 -13.55 13.98
C LEU A 221 -1.32 -14.62 15.08
N VAL A 222 -1.29 -15.87 14.66
CA VAL A 222 -1.04 -17.01 15.53
C VAL A 222 0.42 -17.42 15.37
N VAL A 223 1.22 -17.32 16.43
CA VAL A 223 2.65 -17.62 16.42
C VAL A 223 3.02 -18.56 17.55
N ARG A 224 4.03 -19.40 17.29
CA ARG A 224 4.75 -20.14 18.32
C ARG A 224 6.06 -19.42 18.62
N LEU A 225 6.26 -19.10 19.90
CA LEU A 225 7.45 -18.38 20.36
C LEU A 225 8.57 -19.34 20.73
N GLU A 226 9.81 -18.86 20.65
CA GLU A 226 10.99 -19.59 21.11
C GLU A 226 11.17 -19.44 22.62
N THR A 227 10.99 -18.22 23.14
CA THR A 227 11.00 -17.91 24.57
C THR A 227 9.57 -17.85 25.10
N GLU A 228 9.31 -18.53 26.21
CA GLU A 228 8.02 -18.46 26.90
C GLU A 228 7.74 -17.02 27.36
N ALA A 229 6.50 -16.58 27.18
CA ALA A 229 6.04 -15.27 27.61
C ALA A 229 4.58 -15.34 28.03
N THR A 230 4.25 -14.63 29.10
CA THR A 230 2.87 -14.34 29.47
C THR A 230 2.26 -13.34 28.50
N TYR A 231 0.93 -13.31 28.43
CA TYR A 231 0.24 -12.33 27.58
C TYR A 231 0.49 -10.87 28.02
N ASP A 232 0.73 -10.63 29.30
CA ASP A 232 1.05 -9.30 29.82
C ASP A 232 2.44 -8.83 29.36
N GLU A 233 3.43 -9.72 29.31
CA GLU A 233 4.76 -9.40 28.75
C GLU A 233 4.68 -9.08 27.26
N ILE A 234 3.87 -9.82 26.50
CA ILE A 234 3.62 -9.54 25.08
C ILE A 234 3.01 -8.15 24.90
N LYS A 235 1.95 -7.82 25.66
CA LYS A 235 1.33 -6.48 25.63
C LYS A 235 2.33 -5.38 26.01
N HIS A 236 3.17 -5.63 27.01
CA HIS A 236 4.17 -4.66 27.45
C HIS A 236 5.22 -4.40 26.35
N ALA A 237 5.73 -5.46 25.70
CA ALA A 237 6.68 -5.33 24.60
C ALA A 237 6.11 -4.53 23.42
N VAL A 238 4.84 -4.80 23.05
CA VAL A 238 4.15 -4.04 22.01
C VAL A 238 3.95 -2.58 22.41
N LYS A 239 3.56 -2.33 23.67
CA LYS A 239 3.39 -0.97 24.20
C LYS A 239 4.72 -0.20 24.24
N GLU A 240 5.80 -0.81 24.71
CA GLU A 240 7.14 -0.22 24.75
C GLU A 240 7.58 0.21 23.34
N ALA A 241 7.33 -0.64 22.35
CA ALA A 241 7.66 -0.33 20.96
C ALA A 241 6.82 0.83 20.41
N ALA A 242 5.51 0.85 20.69
CA ALA A 242 4.57 1.88 20.23
C ALA A 242 4.75 3.25 20.93
N ASP A 243 5.27 3.27 22.16
CA ASP A 243 5.62 4.50 22.87
C ASP A 243 7.05 4.99 22.52
N GLY A 244 7.78 4.28 21.66
CA GLY A 244 9.21 4.49 21.43
C GLY A 244 9.62 4.43 19.94
N PRO A 245 10.31 3.37 19.49
CA PRO A 245 10.97 3.31 18.18
C PRO A 245 10.04 3.16 16.96
N LEU A 246 8.75 2.85 17.16
CA LEU A 246 7.75 2.63 16.09
C LEU A 246 6.58 3.59 16.23
#